data_AF-A0A495ZL87-F1
#
_entry.id   AF-A0A495ZL87-F1
#
_cell.length_a   1.000
_cell.length_b   1.000
_cell.length_c   1.000
_cell.angle_alpha   90.00
_cell.angle_beta   90.00
_cell.angle_gamma   90.00
#
_symmetry.space_group_name_H-M   'P 1'
#
loop_
_entity.id
_entity.type
_entity.pdbx_description
1 polymer ?
#
loop_
_entity_poly.entity_id
_entity_poly.type
_entity_poly.pdbx_seq_one_letter_code
_entity_poly.pdbx_strand_id
1 'polypeptide(L)'
;MKDFLKFKKMITPIIVPILFWIGTIICIIVGLVMIITGTTGELREFRPVGGEMVLVGFGYIFLGPIIVRVYCELLIILFSVNDKLEDIKGLLKSQQDKDNQDNSSNEE
;
A
#
# COMPACT_ATOMS: atom_id res chain seq x y z
N MET A 1 -20.91 13.78 13.58
CA MET A 1 -20.63 12.52 12.85
C MET A 1 -20.44 12.76 11.35
N LYS A 2 -19.57 13.69 10.94
CA LYS A 2 -19.20 13.91 9.52
C LYS A 2 -17.70 14.25 9.36
N ASP A 3 -16.91 14.03 10.41
CA ASP A 3 -15.45 14.23 10.36
C ASP A 3 -14.70 12.99 9.83
N PHE A 4 -15.41 11.89 9.56
CA PHE A 4 -14.85 10.70 8.88
C PHE A 4 -14.53 10.94 7.39
N LEU A 5 -14.90 12.11 6.86
CA LEU A 5 -14.56 12.59 5.52
C LEU A 5 -13.62 13.80 5.54
N LYS A 6 -13.01 14.13 6.70
CA LYS A 6 -11.87 15.03 6.71
C LYS A 6 -10.67 14.28 6.15
N PHE A 7 -10.50 14.45 4.84
CA PHE A 7 -9.31 14.22 3.99
C PHE A 7 -7.96 14.71 4.56
N LYS A 8 -7.89 15.10 5.85
CA LYS A 8 -6.68 15.57 6.53
C LYS A 8 -5.85 14.44 7.13
N LYS A 9 -6.43 13.24 7.27
CA LYS A 9 -5.69 12.06 7.71
C LYS A 9 -5.85 11.02 6.62
N MET A 10 -4.77 10.80 5.90
CA MET A 10 -4.72 9.80 4.86
C MET A 10 -5.19 8.46 5.46
N ILE A 11 -6.28 7.95 4.91
CA ILE A 11 -6.92 6.69 5.30
C ILE A 11 -6.16 5.51 4.66
N THR A 12 -5.58 5.75 3.48
CA THR A 12 -4.75 4.81 2.72
C THR A 12 -3.65 4.10 3.53
N PRO A 13 -2.78 4.77 4.31
CA PRO A 13 -1.71 4.11 5.06
C PRO A 13 -2.23 3.18 6.16
N ILE A 14 -3.49 3.35 6.60
CA ILE A 14 -4.16 2.47 7.58
C ILE A 14 -4.81 1.26 6.88
N ILE A 15 -5.34 1.43 5.67
CA ILE A 15 -5.96 0.33 4.90
C ILE A 15 -4.93 -0.60 4.26
N VAL A 16 -3.80 -0.08 3.79
CA VAL A 16 -2.75 -0.87 3.13
C VAL A 16 -2.28 -2.09 3.95
N PRO A 17 -1.99 -2.00 5.26
CA PRO A 17 -1.60 -3.18 6.05
C PRO A 17 -2.72 -4.24 6.19
N ILE A 18 -3.99 -3.84 6.16
CA ILE A 18 -5.13 -4.77 6.20
C ILE A 18 -5.23 -5.53 4.86
N LEU A 19 -5.07 -4.81 3.75
CA LEU A 19 -5.01 -5.42 2.41
C LEU A 19 -3.79 -6.34 2.25
N PHE A 20 -2.64 -5.95 2.80
CA PHE A 20 -1.42 -6.77 2.81
C PHE A 20 -1.66 -8.13 3.47
N TRP A 21 -2.32 -8.15 4.62
CA TRP A 21 -2.54 -9.38 5.36
C TRP A 21 -3.48 -10.33 4.60
N ILE A 22 -4.56 -9.77 4.02
CA ILE A 22 -5.47 -10.52 3.14
C ILE A 22 -4.73 -11.06 1.90
N GLY A 23 -3.94 -10.23 1.23
CA GLY A 23 -3.15 -10.63 0.05
C GLY A 23 -2.11 -11.70 0.37
N THR A 24 -1.48 -11.62 1.55
CA THR A 24 -0.53 -12.63 2.05
C THR A 24 -1.23 -13.95 2.31
N ILE A 25 -2.40 -13.94 2.96
CA ILE A 25 -3.20 -15.14 3.20
C ILE A 25 -3.61 -15.78 1.86
N ILE A 26 -4.04 -14.98 0.88
CA ILE A 26 -4.36 -15.47 -0.47
C ILE A 26 -3.12 -16.09 -1.13
N CYS A 27 -1.95 -15.45 -1.05
CA CYS A 27 -0.70 -16.01 -1.63
C CYS A 27 -0.34 -17.36 -1.01
N ILE A 28 -0.52 -17.52 0.30
CA ILE A 28 -0.29 -18.80 1.00
C ILE A 28 -1.28 -19.86 0.51
N ILE A 29 -2.56 -19.52 0.40
CA ILE A 29 -3.61 -20.44 -0.08
C ILE A 29 -3.34 -20.85 -1.53
N VAL A 30 -3.04 -19.90 -2.41
CA VAL A 30 -2.73 -20.15 -3.82
C VAL A 30 -1.48 -21.01 -3.95
N GLY A 31 -0.42 -20.73 -3.19
CA GLY A 31 0.80 -21.53 -3.17
C GLY A 31 0.55 -22.98 -2.71
N LEU A 32 -0.27 -23.16 -1.68
CA LEU A 32 -0.67 -24.48 -1.19
C LEU A 32 -1.48 -25.25 -2.25
N VAL A 33 -2.44 -24.59 -2.90
CA VAL A 33 -3.23 -25.16 -3.99
C VAL A 33 -2.32 -25.58 -5.14
N MET A 34 -1.34 -24.75 -5.54
CA MET A 34 -0.39 -25.09 -6.60
C MET A 34 0.47 -26.32 -6.26
N ILE A 35 0.86 -26.50 -5.00
CA ILE A 35 1.60 -27.70 -4.57
C ILE A 35 0.72 -28.95 -4.68
N ILE A 36 -0.53 -28.89 -4.22
CA ILE A 36 -1.46 -30.02 -4.24
C ILE A 36 -1.82 -30.40 -5.69
N THR A 37 -2.16 -29.41 -6.53
CA THR A 37 -2.56 -29.64 -7.92
C THR A 37 -1.38 -30.03 -8.81
N GLY A 38 -0.18 -29.53 -8.52
CA GLY A 38 1.06 -29.95 -9.18
C GLY A 38 1.38 -31.44 -8.98
N THR A 39 0.94 -32.02 -7.85
CA THR A 39 1.07 -33.47 -7.58
C THR A 39 -0.09 -34.33 -8.09
N THR A 40 -1.33 -33.82 -8.12
CA THR A 40 -2.51 -34.62 -8.48
C THR A 40 -3.01 -34.43 -9.92
N GLY A 41 -2.51 -33.42 -10.65
CA GLY A 41 -2.79 -33.25 -12.08
C GLY A 41 -4.24 -32.85 -12.45
N GLU A 42 -5.09 -32.56 -11.47
CA GLU A 42 -6.53 -32.36 -11.69
C GLU A 42 -6.95 -30.94 -12.14
N LEU A 43 -6.12 -29.91 -11.92
CA LEU A 43 -6.38 -28.55 -12.43
C LEU A 43 -5.54 -28.27 -13.69
N ARG A 44 -6.13 -28.62 -14.84
CA ARG A 44 -5.43 -28.93 -16.10
C ARG A 44 -5.30 -27.78 -17.11
N GLU A 45 -5.60 -26.53 -16.75
CA GLU A 45 -5.90 -25.51 -17.78
C GLU A 45 -4.79 -24.47 -18.03
N PHE A 46 -3.80 -24.26 -17.15
CA PHE A 46 -2.96 -23.05 -17.26
C PHE A 46 -1.45 -23.14 -17.48
N ARG A 47 -0.65 -24.20 -17.22
CA ARG A 47 0.85 -24.17 -17.47
C ARG A 47 1.61 -25.51 -17.25
N PRO A 48 2.92 -25.61 -17.64
CA PRO A 48 3.58 -26.87 -18.05
C PRO A 48 3.94 -27.82 -16.91
N VAL A 49 3.86 -29.10 -17.25
CA VAL A 49 3.81 -30.29 -16.38
C VAL A 49 5.22 -30.66 -15.88
N GLY A 50 5.39 -30.82 -14.56
CA GLY A 50 6.60 -31.42 -13.97
C GLY A 50 6.90 -30.97 -12.53
N GLY A 51 7.84 -31.66 -11.87
CA GLY A 51 8.30 -31.37 -10.49
C GLY A 51 8.83 -29.93 -10.27
N GLU A 52 9.06 -29.20 -11.35
CA GLU A 52 9.40 -27.77 -11.34
C GLU A 52 8.30 -26.89 -10.72
N MET A 53 7.01 -27.29 -10.81
CA MET A 53 5.92 -26.54 -10.16
C MET A 53 6.04 -26.49 -8.64
N VAL A 54 6.59 -27.54 -8.02
CA VAL A 54 6.77 -27.59 -6.56
C VAL A 54 7.84 -26.60 -6.13
N LEU A 55 8.94 -26.48 -6.90
CA LEU A 55 9.99 -25.48 -6.69
C LEU A 55 9.47 -24.05 -6.88
N VAL A 56 8.67 -23.82 -7.93
CA VAL A 56 8.06 -22.51 -8.19
C VAL A 56 7.03 -22.15 -7.09
N GLY A 57 6.22 -23.10 -6.63
CA GLY A 57 5.27 -22.89 -5.53
C GLY A 57 5.94 -22.54 -4.20
N PHE A 58 7.06 -23.20 -3.88
CA PHE A 58 7.89 -22.85 -2.72
C PHE A 58 8.48 -21.44 -2.86
N GLY A 59 8.98 -21.11 -4.06
CA GLY A 59 9.43 -19.76 -4.39
C GLY A 59 8.32 -18.73 -4.17
N TYR A 60 7.09 -19.03 -4.60
CA TYR A 60 5.95 -18.12 -4.50
C TYR A 60 5.48 -17.87 -3.06
N ILE A 61 5.53 -18.90 -2.19
CA ILE A 61 5.21 -18.76 -0.76
C ILE A 61 6.20 -17.84 -0.03
N PHE A 62 7.47 -17.84 -0.42
CA PHE A 62 8.49 -17.00 0.20
C PHE A 62 8.64 -15.63 -0.48
N LEU A 63 8.75 -15.59 -1.81
CA LEU A 63 8.89 -14.34 -2.57
C LEU A 63 7.58 -13.54 -2.65
N GLY A 64 6.41 -14.20 -2.65
CA GLY A 64 5.11 -13.54 -2.75
C GLY A 64 4.90 -12.49 -1.65
N PRO A 65 4.96 -12.86 -0.36
CA PRO A 65 4.82 -11.92 0.74
C PRO A 65 5.90 -10.83 0.74
N ILE A 66 7.14 -11.16 0.34
CA ILE A 66 8.25 -10.21 0.25
C ILE A 66 7.96 -9.13 -0.81
N ILE A 67 7.54 -9.53 -2.01
CA ILE A 67 7.21 -8.60 -3.09
C ILE A 67 6.01 -7.73 -2.70
N VAL A 68 4.94 -8.33 -2.15
CA VAL A 68 3.76 -7.59 -1.70
C VAL A 68 4.13 -6.58 -0.61
N ARG A 69 5.07 -6.91 0.29
CA ARG A 69 5.57 -6.00 1.33
C ARG A 69 6.28 -4.79 0.73
N VAL A 70 7.20 -5.00 -0.21
CA VAL A 70 7.94 -3.92 -0.89
C VAL A 70 6.97 -3.01 -1.67
N TYR A 71 5.99 -3.60 -2.38
CA TYR A 71 4.97 -2.82 -3.08
C TYR A 71 4.10 -1.98 -2.12
N CYS A 72 3.66 -2.56 -1.00
CA CYS A 72 2.88 -1.83 -0.01
C CYS A 72 3.68 -0.68 0.62
N GLU A 73 4.97 -0.87 0.86
CA GLU A 73 5.87 0.15 1.41
C GLU A 73 6.05 1.32 0.44
N LEU A 74 6.25 1.04 -0.86
CA LEU A 74 6.28 2.08 -1.90
C LEU A 74 4.96 2.84 -2.00
N LEU A 75 3.81 2.15 -1.93
CA LEU A 75 2.49 2.79 -1.96
C LEU A 75 2.29 3.74 -0.78
N ILE A 76 2.65 3.31 0.44
CA ILE A 76 2.55 4.14 1.65
C ILE A 76 3.48 5.35 1.56
N ILE A 77 4.71 5.17 1.08
CA ILE A 77 5.70 6.24 0.95
C ILE A 77 5.20 7.33 0.00
N LEU A 78 4.72 6.98 -1.19
CA LEU A 78 4.22 7.96 -2.17
C LEU A 78 3.08 8.80 -1.61
N PHE A 79 2.15 8.14 -0.92
CA PHE A 79 1.04 8.79 -0.26
C PHE A 79 1.53 9.68 0.91
N SER A 80 2.50 9.21 1.71
CA SER A 80 3.04 9.99 2.84
C SER A 80 3.78 11.25 2.40
N VAL A 81 4.42 11.21 1.23
CA VAL A 81 5.01 12.40 0.62
C VAL A 81 3.91 13.42 0.29
N ASN A 82 2.79 12.99 -0.30
CA ASN A 82 1.69 13.87 -0.65
C ASN A 82 1.10 14.60 0.56
N ASP A 83 0.94 13.93 1.71
CA ASP A 83 0.50 14.56 2.96
C ASP A 83 1.45 15.67 3.43
N LYS A 84 2.77 15.41 3.38
CA LYS A 84 3.79 16.39 3.81
C LYS A 84 3.77 17.66 2.97
N LEU A 85 3.45 17.54 1.67
CA LEU A 85 3.35 18.68 0.77
C LEU A 85 2.12 19.55 1.10
N GLU A 86 1.01 18.94 1.51
CA GLU A 86 -0.20 19.67 1.92
C GLU A 86 0.03 20.46 3.22
N ASP A 87 0.74 19.87 4.20
CA ASP A 87 1.12 20.54 5.44
C ASP A 87 2.02 21.78 5.18
N ILE A 88 3.01 21.66 4.28
CA ILE A 88 3.90 22.78 3.92
C ILE A 88 3.10 23.93 3.29
N LYS A 89 2.14 23.62 2.40
CA LYS A 89 1.28 24.63 1.78
C LYS A 89 0.43 25.36 2.82
N GLY A 90 -0.09 24.66 3.82
CA GLY A 90 -0.83 25.27 4.93
C GLY A 90 0.02 26.23 5.75
N LEU A 91 1.26 25.83 6.06
CA LEU A 91 2.20 26.66 6.82
C LEU A 91 2.58 27.95 6.08
N LEU A 92 2.81 27.89 4.77
CA LEU A 92 3.13 29.07 3.95
C LEU A 92 1.95 30.05 3.87
N LYS A 93 0.72 29.54 3.78
CA LYS A 93 -0.48 30.39 3.76
C LYS A 93 -0.65 31.16 5.08
N SER A 94 -0.47 30.49 6.23
CA SER A 94 -0.51 31.17 7.52
C SER A 94 0.64 32.16 7.75
N GLN A 95 1.79 32.00 7.09
CA GLN A 95 2.86 33.00 7.11
C GLN A 95 2.48 34.24 6.27
N GLN A 96 1.94 34.06 5.07
CA GLN A 96 1.46 35.19 4.25
C GLN A 96 0.35 36.00 4.94
N ASP A 97 -0.57 35.34 5.63
CA ASP A 97 -1.64 36.04 6.35
C ASP A 97 -1.08 36.89 7.50
N LYS A 98 -0.02 36.43 8.17
CA LYS A 98 0.67 37.20 9.23
C LYS A 98 1.45 38.39 8.66
N ASP A 99 2.21 38.19 7.58
CA ASP A 99 2.95 39.28 6.93
C ASP A 99 2.01 40.38 6.39
N ASN A 100 0.83 40.00 5.86
CA ASN A 100 -0.18 40.98 5.44
C ASN A 100 -0.79 41.73 6.63
N GLN A 101 -1.01 41.06 7.77
CA GLN A 101 -1.59 41.68 8.95
C GLN A 101 -0.61 42.65 9.64
N ASP A 102 0.68 42.31 9.69
CA ASP A 102 1.72 43.21 10.18
C ASP A 102 1.89 44.44 9.27
N ASN A 103 1.81 44.27 7.94
CA ASN A 103 1.87 45.41 7.02
C ASN A 103 0.67 46.37 7.19
N SER A 104 -0.56 45.87 7.33
CA SER A 104 -1.72 46.74 7.57
C SER A 104 -1.71 47.44 8.93
N SER A 105 -1.06 46.86 9.94
CA SER A 105 -0.93 47.45 11.27
C SER A 105 0.14 48.55 11.34
N ASN A 106 1.08 48.55 10.41
CA ASN A 106 2.15 49.56 10.30
C ASN A 106 1.73 50.77 9.42
N GLU A 107 0.62 50.66 8.69
CA GLU A 107 0.06 51.73 7.84
C GLU A 107 -1.03 52.58 8.53
N GLU A 108 -1.56 52.14 9.70
CA GLU A 108 -2.46 52.90 10.59
C GLU A 108 -1.69 53.69 11.67
#